data_AF-A0A850SLV8-F1
#
_entry.id   AF-A0A850SLV8-F1
#
_cell.length_a   1.000
_cell.length_b   1.000
_cell.length_c   1.000
_cell.angle_alpha   90.00
_cell.angle_beta   90.00
_cell.angle_gamma   90.00
#
_symmetry.space_group_name_H-M   'P 1'
#
loop_
_entity.id
_entity.type
_entity.pdbx_description
1 polymer ?
#
loop_
_entity_poly.entity_id
_entity_poly.type
_entity_poly.pdbx_seq_one_letter_code
_entity_poly.pdbx_strand_id
1 'polypeptide(L)'
;MSTSIEIVNTILSSVTTVDLMKLFQKNPNLIDTVEGVAKRIGQTASQVESDIGKLVDLGILVKIPSGKSTVLVLDKKRAKEIDMKIESMLGLEDGS
;
A
#
# COMPACT_ATOMS: atom_id res chain seq x y z
N MET A 1 -6.97 -5.61 15.44
CA MET A 1 -5.70 -6.00 14.79
C MET A 1 -6.07 -7.00 13.72
N SER A 2 -5.87 -6.68 12.43
CA SER A 2 -6.16 -7.62 11.33
C SER A 2 -5.17 -8.77 11.34
N THR A 3 -5.66 -9.98 11.10
CA THR A 3 -4.83 -11.18 11.00
C THR A 3 -3.97 -11.14 9.73
N SER A 4 -2.84 -11.86 9.70
CA SER A 4 -1.94 -11.86 8.54
C SER A 4 -2.65 -12.27 7.24
N ILE A 5 -3.66 -13.16 7.31
CA ILE A 5 -4.47 -13.59 6.16
C ILE A 5 -5.39 -12.46 5.66
N GLU A 6 -6.00 -11.70 6.57
CA GLU A 6 -6.83 -10.55 6.19
C GLU A 6 -6.01 -9.44 5.50
N ILE A 7 -4.76 -9.25 5.93
CA ILE A 7 -3.83 -8.30 5.31
C ILE A 7 -3.56 -8.74 3.86
N VAL A 8 -3.21 -10.00 3.64
CA VAL A 8 -2.97 -10.55 2.29
C VAL A 8 -4.24 -10.45 1.44
N ASN A 9 -5.40 -10.86 1.96
CA ASN A 9 -6.68 -10.77 1.23
C ASN A 9 -7.01 -9.33 0.83
N THR A 10 -6.69 -8.36 1.69
CA THR A 10 -6.92 -6.95 1.38
C THR A 10 -5.97 -6.47 0.29
N ILE A 11 -4.68 -6.83 0.36
CA ILE A 11 -3.67 -6.46 -0.66
C ILE A 11 -4.02 -7.09 -2.01
N LEU A 12 -4.51 -8.32 -2.02
CA LEU A 12 -4.89 -9.08 -3.21
C LEU A 12 -6.37 -8.89 -3.59
N SER A 13 -7.10 -8.00 -2.91
CA SER A 13 -8.54 -7.78 -3.13
C SER A 13 -8.85 -7.24 -4.52
N SER A 14 -7.91 -6.57 -5.16
CA SER A 14 -8.08 -5.92 -6.46
C SER A 14 -6.74 -5.77 -7.17
N VAL A 15 -6.78 -5.84 -8.51
CA VAL A 15 -5.61 -5.54 -9.36
C VAL A 15 -5.06 -4.14 -9.06
N THR A 16 -5.94 -3.17 -8.78
CA THR A 16 -5.54 -1.80 -8.40
C THR A 16 -4.74 -1.79 -7.10
N THR A 17 -5.15 -2.57 -6.09
CA THR A 17 -4.42 -2.63 -4.80
C THR A 17 -3.00 -3.19 -5.00
N VAL A 18 -2.88 -4.21 -5.85
CA VAL A 18 -1.59 -4.79 -6.22
C VAL A 18 -0.71 -3.79 -6.97
N ASP A 19 -1.27 -3.02 -7.90
CA ASP A 19 -0.51 -2.04 -8.68
C ASP A 19 -0.05 -0.86 -7.81
N LEU A 20 -0.91 -0.38 -6.90
CA LEU A 20 -0.55 0.60 -5.88
C LEU A 20 0.62 0.09 -5.03
N MET A 21 0.54 -1.15 -4.52
CA MET A 21 1.62 -1.73 -3.72
C MET A 21 2.93 -1.76 -4.50
N LYS A 22 2.90 -2.24 -5.74
CA LYS A 22 4.08 -2.27 -6.62
C LYS A 22 4.66 -0.88 -6.87
N LEU A 23 3.81 0.13 -7.08
CA LEU A 23 4.26 1.50 -7.28
C LEU A 23 5.06 2.02 -6.08
N PHE A 24 4.51 1.87 -4.87
CA PHE A 24 5.17 2.34 -3.66
C PHE A 24 6.36 1.47 -3.25
N GLN A 25 6.34 0.16 -3.50
CA GLN A 25 7.51 -0.71 -3.28
C GLN A 25 8.67 -0.36 -4.21
N LYS A 26 8.41 -0.09 -5.50
CA LYS A 26 9.42 0.37 -6.46
C LYS A 26 9.90 1.79 -6.13
N ASN A 27 9.06 2.61 -5.52
CA ASN A 27 9.33 4.01 -5.19
C ASN A 27 9.04 4.28 -3.70
N PRO A 28 9.87 3.77 -2.78
CA PRO A 28 9.57 3.83 -1.33
C PRO A 28 9.65 5.24 -0.74
N ASN A 29 10.17 6.21 -1.49
CA ASN A 29 10.18 7.64 -1.15
C ASN A 29 9.13 8.44 -1.93
N LEU A 30 8.20 7.77 -2.61
CA LEU A 30 7.14 8.44 -3.35
C LEU A 30 6.23 9.18 -2.36
N ILE A 31 6.14 10.49 -2.56
CA ILE A 31 5.22 11.38 -1.88
C ILE A 31 4.41 12.03 -2.99
N ASP A 32 3.15 11.66 -3.12
CA ASP A 32 2.34 12.09 -4.26
C ASP A 32 0.86 12.17 -3.86
N THR A 33 0.05 12.91 -4.61
CA THR A 33 -1.39 13.02 -4.31
C THR A 33 -2.14 11.78 -4.81
N VAL A 34 -3.37 11.58 -4.34
CA VAL A 34 -4.26 10.51 -4.86
C VAL A 34 -4.35 10.58 -6.40
N GLU A 35 -4.50 11.78 -6.96
CA GLU A 35 -4.55 12.00 -8.41
C GLU A 35 -3.24 11.62 -9.12
N GLY A 36 -2.09 12.00 -8.55
CA GLY A 36 -0.80 11.69 -9.16
C GLY A 36 -0.48 10.19 -9.10
N VAL A 37 -0.79 9.55 -7.97
CA VAL A 37 -0.69 8.09 -7.81
C VAL A 37 -1.58 7.38 -8.83
N ALA A 38 -2.85 7.79 -8.96
CA ALA A 38 -3.77 7.19 -9.91
C ALA A 38 -3.25 7.27 -11.35
N LYS A 39 -2.75 8.45 -11.76
CA LYS A 39 -2.17 8.66 -13.11
C LYS A 39 -0.97 7.75 -13.37
N ARG A 40 -0.12 7.53 -12.37
CA ARG A 40 1.07 6.67 -12.51
C ARG A 40 0.73 5.21 -12.79
N ILE A 41 -0.43 4.75 -12.31
CA ILE A 41 -0.94 3.39 -12.55
C ILE A 41 -1.99 3.33 -13.67
N GLY A 42 -2.15 4.42 -14.43
CA GLY A 42 -3.09 4.50 -15.55
C GLY A 42 -4.57 4.50 -15.14
N GLN A 43 -4.88 4.92 -13.92
CA GLN A 43 -6.25 5.00 -13.39
C GLN A 43 -6.64 6.43 -13.00
N THR A 44 -7.92 6.62 -12.69
CA THR A 44 -8.47 7.88 -12.16
C THR A 44 -8.53 7.87 -10.63
N ALA A 45 -8.52 9.05 -10.01
CA ALA A 45 -8.58 9.18 -8.55
C ALA A 45 -9.76 8.43 -7.93
N SER A 46 -10.95 8.54 -8.54
CA SER A 46 -12.16 7.86 -8.06
C SER A 46 -12.09 6.33 -8.13
N GLN A 47 -11.33 5.78 -9.09
CA GLN A 47 -11.15 4.33 -9.20
C GLN A 47 -10.21 3.77 -8.12
N VAL A 48 -9.23 4.57 -7.69
CA VAL A 48 -8.22 4.13 -6.72
C VAL A 48 -8.58 4.48 -5.28
N GLU A 49 -9.55 5.36 -5.07
CA GLU A 49 -9.85 5.95 -3.76
C GLU A 49 -10.20 4.90 -2.69
N SER A 50 -11.03 3.92 -3.07
CA SER A 50 -11.44 2.82 -2.20
C SER A 50 -10.25 1.91 -1.85
N ASP A 51 -9.43 1.55 -2.84
CA ASP A 51 -8.26 0.69 -2.63
C ASP A 51 -7.15 1.39 -1.83
N ILE A 52 -6.94 2.69 -2.05
CA ILE A 52 -6.07 3.52 -1.20
C ILE A 52 -6.62 3.55 0.23
N GLY A 53 -7.94 3.67 0.40
CA GLY A 53 -8.59 3.62 1.72
C GLY A 53 -8.24 2.35 2.48
N LYS A 54 -8.31 1.19 1.81
CA LYS A 54 -7.90 -0.11 2.39
C LYS A 54 -6.43 -0.11 2.81
N LEU A 55 -5.53 0.36 1.95
CA LEU A 55 -4.10 0.41 2.24
C LEU A 55 -3.76 1.39 3.38
N VAL A 56 -4.55 2.45 3.53
CA VAL A 56 -4.43 3.39 4.66
C VAL A 56 -4.96 2.77 5.96
N ASP A 57 -6.06 2.04 5.90
CA ASP A 57 -6.62 1.30 7.04
C ASP A 57 -5.65 0.24 7.57
N LEU A 58 -4.95 -0.44 6.67
CA LEU A 58 -3.85 -1.35 7.01
C LEU A 58 -2.60 -0.65 7.56
N GLY A 59 -2.54 0.68 7.50
CA GLY A 59 -1.38 1.48 7.91
C GLY A 59 -0.17 1.37 6.99
N ILE A 60 -0.35 0.86 5.75
CA ILE A 60 0.71 0.75 4.74
C ILE A 60 0.93 2.12 4.09
N LEU A 61 -0.16 2.81 3.77
CA LEU A 61 -0.13 4.17 3.26
C LEU A 61 -0.58 5.14 4.34
N VAL A 62 0.06 6.30 4.38
CA VAL A 62 -0.29 7.38 5.29
C VAL A 62 -0.68 8.60 4.47
N LYS A 63 -1.86 9.14 4.78
CA LYS A 63 -2.34 10.41 4.24
C LYS A 63 -1.77 11.54 5.09
N ILE A 64 -0.94 12.38 4.50
CA ILE A 64 -0.33 13.53 5.16
C ILE A 64 -0.90 14.81 4.52
N PRO A 65 -1.49 15.73 5.30
CA PRO A 65 -1.91 17.03 4.78
C PRO A 65 -0.67 17.84 4.37
N SER A 66 -0.67 18.35 3.14
CA SER A 66 0.38 19.19 2.58
C SER A 66 -0.26 20.40 1.90
N GLY A 67 -0.33 21.51 2.65
CA GLY A 67 -0.97 22.74 2.20
C GLY A 67 -2.47 22.54 1.91
N LYS A 68 -2.85 22.67 0.63
CA LYS A 68 -4.24 22.50 0.16
C LYS A 68 -4.58 21.08 -0.31
N SER A 69 -3.60 20.18 -0.31
CA SER A 69 -3.74 18.82 -0.83
C SER A 69 -3.37 17.78 0.23
N THR A 70 -3.82 16.55 0.03
CA THR A 70 -3.36 15.41 0.83
C THR A 70 -2.43 14.57 -0.03
N VAL A 71 -1.24 14.27 0.50
CA VAL A 71 -0.27 13.39 -0.14
C VAL A 71 -0.29 12.02 0.54
N LEU A 72 0.03 11.00 -0.24
CA LEU A 72 0.20 9.62 0.19
C LEU A 72 1.68 9.33 0.31
N VAL A 73 2.04 8.70 1.42
CA VAL A 73 3.40 8.26 1.70
C VAL A 73 3.37 6.82 2.15
N LEU A 74 4.35 6.03 1.72
CA LEU A 74 4.54 4.68 2.20
C LEU A 74 5.12 4.70 3.63
N ASP A 75 4.44 4.06 4.57
CA ASP A 75 5.04 3.75 5.88
C ASP A 75 5.96 2.53 5.71
N LYS A 76 7.25 2.79 5.48
CA LYS A 76 8.24 1.74 5.22
C LYS A 76 8.34 0.72 6.35
N LYS A 77 8.11 1.15 7.60
CA LYS A 77 8.20 0.25 8.75
C LYS A 77 7.03 -0.72 8.74
N ARG A 78 5.82 -0.22 8.55
CA ARG A 78 4.60 -1.03 8.42
C ARG A 78 4.63 -1.93 7.19
N ALA A 79 5.06 -1.40 6.05
CA ALA A 79 5.21 -2.19 4.83
C ALA A 79 6.17 -3.36 5.05
N LYS A 80 7.33 -3.14 5.70
CA LYS A 80 8.29 -4.20 6.04
C LYS A 80 7.72 -5.20 7.06
N GLU A 81 7.03 -4.72 8.10
CA GLU A 81 6.35 -5.60 9.07
C GLU A 81 5.33 -6.53 8.39
N ILE A 82 4.61 -6.01 7.39
CA ILE A 82 3.63 -6.78 6.63
C ILE A 82 4.32 -7.77 5.71
N ASP A 83 5.37 -7.35 5.01
CA ASP A 83 6.19 -8.25 4.18
C ASP A 83 6.71 -9.45 4.99
N MET A 84 7.34 -9.18 6.15
CA MET A 84 7.83 -10.22 7.06
C MET A 84 6.73 -11.16 7.57
N LYS A 85 5.53 -10.63 7.84
CA LYS A 85 4.37 -11.46 8.22
C LYS A 85 3.89 -12.35 7.09
N ILE A 86 3.96 -11.87 5.85
CA ILE A 86 3.59 -12.63 4.66
C ILE A 86 4.63 -13.72 4.41
N GLU A 87 5.92 -13.39 4.46
CA GLU A 87 7.03 -14.33 4.31
C GLU A 87 6.95 -15.47 5.35
N SER A 88 6.75 -15.12 6.63
CA SER A 88 6.58 -16.10 7.71
C SER A 88 5.36 -17.00 7.50
N MET A 89 4.26 -16.49 6.94
CA MET A 89 3.06 -17.30 6.65
C MET A 89 3.28 -18.25 5.46
N LEU A 90 4.08 -17.83 4.48
CA LEU A 90 4.39 -18.64 3.29
C LEU A 90 5.45 -19.71 3.57
N GLY A 91 6.00 -19.78 4.79
CA GLY A 91 7.12 -20.66 5.12
C GLY A 91 8.39 -20.26 4.38
N LEU A 92 8.49 -19.01 3.93
CA LEU A 92 9.71 -18.41 3.41
C LEU A 92 10.56 -17.92 4.59
N GLU A 93 10.77 -18.79 5.57
CA GLU A 93 11.85 -18.62 6.52
C GLU A 93 13.12 -18.94 5.72
N ASP A 94 13.77 -17.91 5.19
CA ASP A 94 15.09 -18.05 4.60
C ASP A 94 15.98 -18.71 5.67
N GLY A 95 16.31 -19.98 5.42
CA GLY A 95 17.37 -20.64 6.13
C GLY A 95 18.66 -19.92 5.79
N SER A 96 19.09 -19.06 6.70
CA SER A 96 20.42 -18.45 6.75
C SER A 96 20.89 -18.40 8.20
#